data_AF-A0A3B9VAZ2-F1
#
_entry.id   AF-A0A3B9VAZ2-F1
#
_cell.length_a   1.000
_cell.length_b   1.000
_cell.length_c   1.000
_cell.angle_alpha   90.00
_cell.angle_beta   90.00
_cell.angle_gamma   90.00
#
_symmetry.space_group_name_H-M   'P 1'
#
loop_
_entity.id
_entity.type
_entity.pdbx_description
1 polymer ?
#
loop_
_entity_poly.entity_id
_entity_poly.type
_entity_poly.pdbx_seq_one_letter_code
_entity_poly.pdbx_strand_id
1 'polypeptide(L)'
;MKYVILIGDGMSDEPIEELGNKTPLQAAKTPNMDMLVQKGSIGLVKNVPEGYPPGSDVAILSVLGYDPKKYYTGRSPLEAAS
;
A
#
# COMPACT_ATOMS: atom_id res chain seq x y z
N MET A 1 6.57 20.21 -12.21
CA MET A 1 6.35 18.76 -12.23
C MET A 1 5.07 18.46 -11.47
N LYS A 2 4.28 17.45 -11.87
CA LYS A 2 3.12 16.97 -11.10
C LYS A 2 3.35 15.50 -10.76
N TYR A 3 2.86 15.04 -9.62
CA TYR A 3 3.01 13.67 -9.14
C TYR A 3 1.65 13.05 -8.84
N VAL A 4 1.53 11.74 -9.03
CA VAL A 4 0.36 10.94 -8.67
C VAL A 4 0.84 9.75 -7.86
N ILE A 5 0.23 9.53 -6.70
CA ILE A 5 0.42 8.35 -5.86
C ILE A 5 -0.86 7.53 -5.95
N LEU A 6 -0.77 6.29 -6.43
CA LEU A 6 -1.88 5.35 -6.51
C LEU A 6 -1.66 4.26 -5.46
N ILE A 7 -2.62 4.11 -4.53
CA ILE A 7 -2.57 3.11 -3.46
C ILE A 7 -3.68 2.08 -3.71
N GLY A 8 -3.31 0.83 -3.94
CA GLY A 8 -4.24 -0.30 -3.92
C GLY A 8 -4.43 -0.77 -2.48
N ASP A 9 -5.53 -0.37 -1.84
CA ASP A 9 -5.82 -0.76 -0.46
C ASP A 9 -5.97 -2.28 -0.35
N GLY A 10 -5.25 -2.90 0.58
CA GLY A 10 -5.21 -4.36 0.74
C GLY A 10 -4.76 -5.15 -0.49
N MET A 11 -4.03 -4.54 -1.44
CA MET A 11 -3.69 -5.19 -2.72
C MET A 11 -2.65 -6.32 -2.59
N SER A 12 -1.83 -6.29 -1.53
CA SER A 12 -0.89 -7.36 -1.22
C SER A 12 -1.64 -8.57 -0.66
N ASP A 13 -1.26 -9.77 -1.09
CA ASP A 13 -1.90 -11.01 -0.66
C ASP A 13 -0.90 -12.18 -0.74
N GLU A 14 -1.32 -13.32 -0.21
CA GLU A 14 -0.61 -14.59 -0.29
C GLU A 14 -1.02 -15.40 -1.53
N PRO A 15 -0.21 -16.38 -1.95
CA PRO A 15 -0.61 -17.34 -2.98
C PRO A 15 -1.82 -18.17 -2.56
N ILE A 16 -2.79 -18.32 -3.48
CA ILE A 16 -4.05 -19.05 -3.26
C ILE A 16 -4.11 -20.27 -4.19
N GLU A 17 -4.46 -21.44 -3.66
CA GLU A 17 -4.48 -22.71 -4.39
C GLU A 17 -5.46 -22.67 -5.58
N GLU A 18 -6.66 -22.14 -5.38
CA GLU A 18 -7.70 -22.00 -6.41
C GLU A 18 -7.30 -21.07 -7.56
N LEU A 19 -6.28 -20.23 -7.36
CA LEU A 19 -5.68 -19.37 -8.39
C LEU A 19 -4.44 -20.00 -9.05
N GLY A 20 -4.19 -21.28 -8.78
CA GLY A 20 -3.00 -21.99 -9.25
C GLY A 20 -1.73 -21.55 -8.52
N ASN A 21 -1.82 -21.36 -7.19
CA ASN A 21 -0.75 -20.86 -6.32
C ASN A 21 -0.24 -19.47 -6.73
N LYS A 22 -1.16 -18.58 -7.08
CA LYS A 22 -0.90 -17.17 -7.40
C LYS A 22 -1.60 -16.27 -6.40
N THR A 23 -1.07 -15.07 -6.20
CA THR A 23 -1.83 -14.00 -5.52
C THR A 23 -2.97 -13.52 -6.42
N PRO A 24 -4.04 -12.88 -5.88
CA PRO A 24 -5.08 -12.26 -6.70
C PRO A 24 -4.53 -11.26 -7.72
N LEU A 25 -3.51 -10.48 -7.35
CA LEU A 25 -2.86 -9.53 -8.27
C LEU A 25 -2.17 -10.24 -9.44
N GLN A 26 -1.51 -11.38 -9.20
CA GLN A 26 -0.88 -12.20 -10.24
C GLN A 26 -1.89 -12.93 -11.13
N ALA A 27 -3.07 -13.28 -10.60
CA ALA A 27 -4.13 -13.94 -11.36
C ALA A 27 -4.94 -12.94 -12.21
N ALA A 28 -5.04 -11.69 -11.78
CA ALA A 28 -5.77 -10.64 -12.47
C ALA A 28 -5.12 -10.21 -13.79
N LYS A 29 -5.94 -9.84 -14.78
CA LYS A 29 -5.46 -9.23 -16.04
C LYS A 29 -5.18 -7.75 -15.80
N THR A 30 -3.91 -7.36 -15.69
CA THR A 30 -3.52 -5.98 -15.33
C THR A 30 -2.59 -5.30 -16.35
N PRO A 31 -2.96 -5.26 -17.64
CA PRO A 31 -2.06 -4.85 -18.73
C PRO A 31 -1.45 -3.45 -18.56
N ASN A 32 -2.15 -2.53 -17.89
CA ASN A 32 -1.64 -1.18 -17.63
C ASN A 32 -0.58 -1.17 -16.52
N MET A 33 -0.77 -1.94 -15.44
CA MET A 33 0.25 -2.07 -14.39
C MET A 33 1.47 -2.84 -14.91
N ASP A 34 1.22 -3.90 -15.67
CA ASP A 34 2.26 -4.66 -16.38
C ASP A 34 3.08 -3.76 -17.30
N MET A 35 2.43 -2.88 -18.08
CA MET A 35 3.13 -1.90 -18.91
C MET A 35 3.94 -0.89 -18.09
N LEU A 36 3.40 -0.41 -16.96
CA LEU A 36 4.08 0.58 -16.11
C LEU A 36 5.36 0.03 -15.51
N VAL A 37 5.35 -1.22 -15.03
CA VAL A 37 6.56 -1.82 -14.43
C VAL A 37 7.68 -2.03 -15.45
N GLN A 38 7.37 -2.29 -16.72
CA GLN A 38 8.36 -2.41 -17.80
C GLN A 38 9.06 -1.07 -18.13
N LYS A 39 8.44 0.06 -17.79
CA LYS A 39 8.95 1.41 -18.05
C LYS A 39 9.41 2.12 -16.77
N GLY A 40 9.40 1.41 -15.64
CA GLY A 40 9.61 1.98 -14.32
C GLY A 40 10.59 1.16 -13.49
N SER A 41 10.41 1.21 -12.18
CA SER A 41 11.17 0.41 -11.22
C SER A 41 10.20 -0.24 -10.24
N ILE A 42 10.57 -1.43 -9.77
CA ILE A 42 9.78 -2.22 -8.84
C ILE A 42 10.59 -2.48 -7.56
N GLY A 43 9.90 -2.56 -6.43
CA GLY A 43 10.49 -2.89 -5.15
C GLY A 43 9.42 -3.27 -4.13
N LEU A 44 9.87 -3.81 -3.00
CA LEU A 44 9.03 -4.06 -1.84
C LEU A 44 9.12 -2.89 -0.88
N VAL A 45 8.02 -2.57 -0.22
CA VAL A 45 7.94 -1.49 0.77
C VAL A 45 7.25 -1.98 2.03
N LYS A 46 7.83 -1.65 3.19
CA LYS A 46 7.19 -1.77 4.50
C LYS A 46 6.77 -0.38 4.94
N ASN A 47 5.51 -0.04 4.74
CA ASN A 47 4.93 1.27 5.06
C ASN A 47 4.34 1.35 6.48
N VAL A 48 4.20 0.22 7.18
CA VAL A 48 3.84 0.19 8.60
C VAL A 48 5.10 -0.13 9.41
N PRO A 49 5.64 0.81 10.20
CA PRO A 49 6.79 0.55 11.05
C PRO A 49 6.45 -0.45 12.17
N GLU A 50 7.47 -1.12 12.68
CA GLU A 50 7.31 -2.05 13.78
C GLU A 50 6.77 -1.35 15.04
N GLY A 51 5.90 -2.07 15.77
CA GLY A 51 5.21 -1.53 16.96
C GLY A 51 3.91 -0.79 16.66
N TYR A 52 3.50 -0.67 15.39
CA TYR A 52 2.22 -0.08 15.00
C TYR A 52 1.24 -1.13 14.48
N PRO A 53 -0.07 -0.97 14.73
CA PRO A 53 -1.10 -1.74 14.04
C PRO A 53 -1.01 -1.53 12.52
N PRO A 54 -1.25 -2.56 11.69
CA PRO A 54 -1.24 -2.45 10.23
C PRO A 54 -2.52 -1.80 9.70
N GLY A 55 -2.83 -0.58 10.16
CA GLY A 55 -3.98 0.21 9.75
C GLY A 55 -3.67 1.17 8.60
N SER A 56 -4.70 1.50 7.82
CA SER A 56 -4.60 2.45 6.69
C SER A 56 -4.17 3.84 7.15
N ASP A 57 -4.52 4.23 8.38
CA ASP A 57 -4.10 5.48 9.01
C ASP A 57 -2.56 5.60 9.11
N VAL A 58 -1.90 4.61 9.70
CA VAL A 58 -0.43 4.57 9.83
C VAL A 58 0.23 4.40 8.45
N ALA A 59 -0.33 3.51 7.62
CA ALA A 59 0.20 3.21 6.31
C ALA A 59 0.21 4.44 5.37
N ILE A 60 -0.89 5.17 5.29
CA ILE A 60 -1.02 6.37 4.45
C ILE A 60 -0.15 7.50 5.00
N LEU A 61 -0.08 7.67 6.31
CA LEU A 61 0.78 8.66 6.96
C LEU A 61 2.25 8.47 6.55
N SER A 62 2.75 7.23 6.58
CA SER A 62 4.09 6.87 6.10
C SER A 62 4.28 7.11 4.60
N VAL A 63 3.29 6.76 3.76
CA VAL A 63 3.36 6.97 2.29
C VAL A 63 3.45 8.46 1.93
N LEU A 64 2.79 9.32 2.70
CA LEU A 64 2.87 10.78 2.55
C LEU A 64 4.17 11.39 3.09
N GLY A 65 5.04 10.57 3.71
CA GLY A 65 6.36 10.98 4.19
C GLY A 65 6.42 11.45 5.64
N TYR A 66 5.35 11.26 6.42
CA TYR A 66 5.36 11.59 7.85
C TYR A 66 5.91 10.41 8.65
N ASP A 67 6.66 10.71 9.72
CA ASP A 67 7.09 9.72 10.70
C ASP A 67 5.96 9.37 11.68
N PRO A 68 5.40 8.15 11.68
CA PRO A 68 4.34 7.77 12.61
C PRO A 68 4.75 7.89 14.09
N LYS A 69 6.05 7.80 14.42
CA LYS A 69 6.55 8.00 15.80
C LYS A 69 6.35 9.40 16.32
N LYS A 70 6.33 10.38 15.41
CA LYS A 70 6.20 11.79 15.76
C LYS A 70 4.78 12.32 15.57
N TYR A 71 4.07 11.82 14.56
CA TYR A 71 2.83 12.44 14.09
C TYR A 71 1.56 11.59 14.30
N TYR A 72 1.68 10.29 14.57
CA TYR A 72 0.49 9.46 14.77
C TYR A 72 -0.10 9.68 16.16
N THR A 73 -1.31 10.22 16.22
CA THR A 73 -2.06 10.51 17.47
C THR A 73 -3.20 9.53 17.71
N GLY A 74 -3.22 8.40 17.00
CA GLY A 74 -4.35 7.47 16.95
C GLY A 74 -5.32 7.76 15.80
N ARG A 75 -6.19 6.79 15.52
CA ARG A 75 -7.16 6.85 14.41
C ARG A 75 -8.23 7.92 14.58
N SER A 76 -8.78 8.05 15.78
CA SER A 76 -9.98 8.88 16.02
C SER A 76 -9.83 10.35 15.61
N PRO A 77 -8.70 11.05 15.89
CA PRO A 77 -8.50 12.42 15.42
C PRO A 77 -8.50 12.56 13.88
N LEU A 78 -8.02 11.55 13.15
CA LEU A 78 -8.00 11.57 11.67
C LEU A 78 -9.41 11.39 11.11
N GLU A 79 -10.17 10.45 11.66
CA GLU A 79 -11.57 10.18 11.26
C GLU A 79 -12.53 11.31 11.65
N ALA A 80 -12.23 12.09 12.68
CA ALA A 80 -13.05 13.24 13.06
C ALA A 80 -12.92 14.42 12.08
N ALA A 81 -11.87 14.45 11.27
CA ALA A 81 -11.57 15.51 10.33
C ALA A 81 -12.02 15.22 8.89
N SER A 82 -12.58 14.02 8.63
CA SER A 82 -13.01 13.56 7.29
C SER A 82 -14.45 13.93 6.92
#